data_AF-A0A962THF5-F1
#
_entry.id   AF-A0A962THF5-F1
#
_cell.length_a   1.000
_cell.length_b   1.000
_cell.length_c   1.000
_cell.angle_alpha   90.00
_cell.angle_beta   90.00
_cell.angle_gamma   90.00
#
_symmetry.space_group_name_H-M   'P 1'
#
loop_
_entity.id
_entity.type
_entity.pdbx_description
1 polymer ?
#
loop_
_entity_poly.entity_id
_entity_poly.type
_entity_poly.pdbx_seq_one_letter_code
_entity_poly.pdbx_strand_id
1 'polypeptide(L)'
;LIIQDLAALVLMTVAGVGAPSLWALLVLGLPLLQPLVMKLLDWSGHDELLVLYGLALVLLVGGLGFEHLGLSSELGALLLGVLLASHSRAMELSKALWSLKEVLLVGFFLQIGLEGWPSLATLGGALLLALLLPLKAALFFFILTAFRLRARTAFLTALALASYSEFALIVVKFMVGN
;
A
#
# COMPACT_ATOMS: atom_id res chain seq x y z
N LEU A 1 -10.01 5.11 1.09
CA LEU A 1 -9.08 4.00 1.43
C LEU A 1 -7.76 4.17 0.69
N ILE A 2 -7.72 4.12 -0.64
CA ILE A 2 -6.47 4.29 -1.43
C ILE A 2 -5.62 5.52 -1.02
N ILE A 3 -6.22 6.71 -0.86
CA ILE A 3 -5.47 7.91 -0.44
C ILE A 3 -4.89 7.76 0.97
N GLN A 4 -5.61 7.09 1.88
CA GLN A 4 -5.12 6.80 3.23
C GLN A 4 -3.95 5.82 3.17
N ASP A 5 -4.02 4.81 2.31
CA ASP A 5 -2.95 3.82 2.11
C ASP A 5 -1.70 4.47 1.52
N LEU A 6 -1.88 5.38 0.55
CA LEU A 6 -0.78 6.17 -0.01
C LEU A 6 -0.14 7.08 1.06
N ALA A 7 -0.94 7.72 1.91
CA ALA A 7 -0.43 8.55 2.99
C ALA A 7 0.33 7.72 4.06
N ALA A 8 -0.21 6.55 4.42
CA ALA A 8 0.44 5.58 5.29
C ALA A 8 1.79 5.12 4.73
N LEU A 9 1.82 4.80 3.44
CA LEU A 9 3.03 4.42 2.73
C LEU A 9 4.08 5.54 2.78
N VAL A 10 3.71 6.77 2.40
CA VAL A 10 4.63 7.91 2.43
C VAL A 10 5.17 8.13 3.85
N LEU A 11 4.31 8.02 4.86
CA LEU A 11 4.71 8.12 6.25
C LEU A 11 5.71 7.03 6.66
N MET A 12 5.50 5.77 6.25
CA MET A 12 6.47 4.69 6.48
C MET A 12 7.78 4.93 5.76
N THR A 13 7.76 5.41 4.52
CA THR A 13 8.97 5.76 3.78
C THR A 13 9.75 6.89 4.45
N VAL A 14 9.07 7.91 4.98
CA VAL A 14 9.74 9.03 5.68
C VAL A 14 10.22 8.64 7.07
N ALA A 15 9.42 7.88 7.82
CA ALA A 15 9.74 7.49 9.20
C ALA A 15 10.74 6.32 9.26
N GLY A 16 10.74 5.46 8.25
CA GLY A 16 11.56 4.26 8.18
C GLY A 16 12.97 4.46 7.65
N VAL A 17 13.22 5.56 6.97
CA VAL A 17 14.49 5.80 6.27
C VAL A 17 15.37 6.69 7.13
N GLY A 18 16.44 6.10 7.70
CA GLY A 18 17.64 6.88 8.01
C GLY A 18 18.15 7.53 6.71
N ALA A 19 18.61 8.79 6.78
CA ALA A 19 18.88 9.69 5.65
C ALA A 19 19.06 8.99 4.27
N PRO A 20 18.19 9.25 3.27
CA PRO A 20 18.24 8.56 1.99
C PRO A 20 19.63 8.67 1.38
N SER A 21 20.17 7.54 0.95
CA SER A 21 21.51 7.49 0.38
C SER A 21 21.60 8.39 -0.86
N LEU A 22 22.79 8.88 -1.21
CA LEU A 22 23.01 9.62 -2.46
C LEU A 22 22.51 8.83 -3.70
N TRP A 23 22.44 7.51 -3.58
CA TRP A 23 21.97 6.59 -4.62
C TRP A 23 20.46 6.58 -4.79
N ALA A 24 19.67 7.13 -3.86
CA ALA A 24 18.22 7.28 -4.01
C ALA A 24 17.83 8.08 -5.28
N LEU A 25 18.74 8.95 -5.78
CA LEU A 25 18.58 9.64 -7.07
C LEU A 25 18.46 8.68 -8.26
N LEU A 26 18.97 7.44 -8.17
CA LEU A 26 18.82 6.42 -9.21
C LEU A 26 17.36 6.04 -9.46
N VAL A 27 16.46 6.27 -8.50
CA VAL A 27 15.02 6.10 -8.70
C VAL A 27 14.48 7.03 -9.78
N LEU A 28 15.07 8.22 -9.97
CA LEU A 28 14.72 9.10 -11.10
C LEU A 28 15.09 8.48 -12.46
N GLY A 29 15.94 7.45 -12.48
CA GLY A 29 16.27 6.65 -13.65
C GLY A 29 15.28 5.54 -13.96
N LEU A 30 14.28 5.26 -13.11
CA LEU A 30 13.25 4.25 -13.39
C LEU A 30 12.49 4.45 -14.71
N PRO A 31 12.11 5.68 -15.12
CA PRO A 31 11.52 5.91 -16.43
C PRO A 31 12.42 5.47 -17.58
N LEU A 32 13.75 5.45 -17.38
CA LEU A 32 14.69 4.96 -18.39
C LEU A 32 14.69 3.44 -18.50
N LEU A 33 14.36 2.73 -17.42
CA LEU A 33 14.18 1.27 -17.38
C LEU A 33 12.80 0.84 -17.89
N GLN A 34 11.84 1.76 -17.96
CA GLN A 34 10.47 1.52 -18.45
C GLN A 34 10.40 0.74 -19.78
N PRO A 35 11.12 1.09 -20.87
CA PRO A 35 11.04 0.35 -22.12
C PRO A 35 11.52 -1.10 -21.98
N LEU A 36 12.50 -1.37 -21.12
CA LEU A 36 13.02 -2.72 -20.88
C LEU A 36 12.01 -3.56 -20.09
N VAL A 37 11.44 -2.97 -19.04
CA VAL A 37 10.40 -3.58 -18.21
C VAL A 37 9.17 -3.91 -19.06
N MET A 38 8.70 -2.97 -19.89
CA MET A 38 7.56 -3.18 -20.80
C MET A 38 7.86 -4.25 -21.86
N LYS A 39 9.05 -4.24 -22.47
CA LYS A 39 9.43 -5.25 -23.46
C LYS A 39 9.49 -6.66 -22.87
N LEU A 40 9.97 -6.80 -21.64
CA LEU A 40 9.92 -8.07 -20.91
C LEU A 40 8.48 -8.51 -20.61
N LEU A 41 7.57 -7.56 -20.34
CA LEU A 41 6.15 -7.86 -20.18
C LEU A 41 5.51 -8.32 -21.50
N ASP A 42 5.90 -7.75 -22.65
CA ASP A 42 5.45 -8.25 -23.95
C ASP A 42 5.95 -9.66 -24.25
N TRP A 43 7.15 -10.01 -23.76
CA TRP A 43 7.75 -11.33 -23.94
C TRP A 43 7.22 -12.37 -22.95
N SER A 44 6.79 -11.93 -21.78
CA SER A 44 6.13 -12.83 -20.83
C SER A 44 4.86 -13.39 -21.49
N GLY A 45 4.67 -14.71 -21.44
CA GLY A 45 3.54 -15.38 -22.05
C GLY A 45 2.21 -15.00 -21.37
N HIS A 46 1.31 -15.97 -21.21
CA HIS A 46 0.04 -15.73 -20.52
C HIS A 46 0.07 -16.28 -19.10
N ASP A 47 -0.88 -15.82 -18.27
CA ASP A 47 -1.23 -16.38 -16.97
C ASP A 47 -0.05 -16.56 -15.99
N GLU A 48 0.49 -17.77 -15.86
CA GLU A 48 1.50 -18.13 -14.86
C GLU A 48 2.82 -17.36 -15.05
N LEU A 49 3.23 -17.14 -16.31
CA LEU A 49 4.44 -16.37 -16.62
C LEU A 49 4.27 -14.89 -16.26
N LEU A 50 3.04 -14.36 -16.34
CA LEU A 50 2.74 -13.00 -15.88
C LEU A 50 2.81 -12.88 -14.37
N VAL A 51 2.33 -13.89 -13.63
CA VAL A 51 2.46 -13.94 -12.17
C VAL A 51 3.94 -13.93 -11.78
N LEU A 52 4.75 -14.79 -12.40
CA LEU A 52 6.18 -14.86 -12.14
C LEU A 52 6.89 -13.56 -12.50
N TYR A 53 6.56 -12.96 -13.64
CA TYR A 53 7.08 -11.66 -14.04
C TYR A 53 6.74 -10.58 -13.02
N GLY A 54 5.46 -10.44 -12.64
CA GLY A 54 5.02 -9.44 -11.68
C GLY A 54 5.66 -9.62 -10.32
N LEU A 55 5.75 -10.86 -9.84
CA LEU A 55 6.39 -11.19 -8.57
C LEU A 55 7.89 -10.92 -8.60
N ALA A 56 8.60 -11.34 -9.64
CA ALA A 56 10.02 -11.08 -9.80
C ALA A 56 10.31 -9.58 -9.88
N LEU A 57 9.51 -8.84 -10.65
CA LEU A 57 9.66 -7.40 -10.79
C LEU A 57 9.44 -6.68 -9.45
N VAL A 58 8.35 -7.00 -8.75
CA VAL A 58 8.03 -6.36 -7.46
C VAL A 58 9.03 -6.75 -6.38
N LEU A 59 9.43 -8.02 -6.25
CA LEU A 59 10.34 -8.45 -5.18
C LEU A 59 11.80 -8.07 -5.45
N LEU A 60 12.30 -8.29 -6.67
CA LEU A 60 13.70 -8.05 -7.00
C LEU A 60 13.97 -6.58 -7.28
N VAL A 61 13.18 -5.96 -8.16
CA VAL A 61 13.40 -4.56 -8.55
C VAL A 61 12.76 -3.62 -7.54
N GLY A 62 11.50 -3.87 -7.15
CA GLY A 62 10.74 -3.00 -6.25
C GLY A 62 11.10 -3.16 -4.78
N GLY A 63 11.40 -4.38 -4.33
CA GLY A 63 11.77 -4.69 -2.96
C GLY A 63 13.26 -4.52 -2.73
N LEU A 64 14.02 -5.54 -3.11
CA LEU A 64 15.47 -5.58 -2.90
C LEU A 64 16.17 -4.38 -3.54
N GLY A 65 15.82 -4.03 -4.78
CA GLY A 65 16.40 -2.89 -5.48
C GLY A 65 16.22 -1.57 -4.73
N PHE A 66 15.04 -1.29 -4.19
CA PHE A 66 14.79 -0.05 -3.44
C PHE A 66 15.41 -0.06 -2.05
N GLU A 67 15.39 -1.20 -1.35
CA GLU A 67 16.04 -1.34 -0.05
C GLU A 67 17.55 -1.07 -0.14
N HIS A 68 18.21 -1.51 -1.22
CA HIS A 68 19.63 -1.20 -1.48
C HIS A 68 19.89 0.29 -1.73
N LEU A 69 18.90 1.03 -2.23
CA LEU A 69 18.98 2.48 -2.40
C LEU A 69 18.65 3.25 -1.12
N GLY A 70 18.31 2.54 -0.03
CA GLY A 70 17.87 3.14 1.23
C GLY A 70 16.44 3.67 1.16
N LEU A 71 15.58 3.05 0.35
CA LEU A 71 14.16 3.39 0.22
C LEU A 71 13.31 2.20 0.64
N SER A 72 12.06 2.47 1.05
CA SER A 72 11.16 1.39 1.49
C SER A 72 10.71 0.53 0.31
N SER A 73 10.60 -0.78 0.53
CA SER A 73 10.23 -1.76 -0.51
C SER A 73 8.79 -1.57 -1.00
N GLU A 74 7.90 -1.05 -0.15
CA GLU A 74 6.53 -0.74 -0.53
C GLU A 74 6.45 0.45 -1.48
N LEU A 75 7.35 1.43 -1.34
CA LEU A 75 7.46 2.55 -2.28
C LEU A 75 7.87 2.04 -3.66
N GLY A 76 8.85 1.12 -3.71
CA GLY A 76 9.30 0.53 -4.97
C GLY A 76 8.23 -0.30 -5.66
N ALA A 77 7.48 -1.11 -4.89
CA ALA A 77 6.33 -1.84 -5.41
C ALA A 77 5.27 -0.91 -6.02
N LEU A 78 4.94 0.20 -5.34
CA LEU A 78 3.98 1.19 -5.84
C LEU A 78 4.48 1.85 -7.13
N LEU A 79 5.72 2.34 -7.15
CA LEU A 79 6.27 3.05 -8.31
C LEU A 79 6.35 2.14 -9.55
N LEU A 80 6.71 0.87 -9.37
CA LEU A 80 6.68 -0.10 -10.48
C LEU A 80 5.26 -0.39 -10.96
N GLY A 81 4.29 -0.48 -10.06
CA GLY A 81 2.88 -0.58 -10.42
C GLY A 81 2.40 0.63 -11.24
N VAL A 82 2.76 1.84 -10.82
CA VAL A 82 2.45 3.08 -11.55
C VAL A 82 3.14 3.11 -12.92
N LEU A 83 4.41 2.69 -12.99
CA LEU A 83 5.18 2.62 -14.24
C LEU A 83 4.55 1.64 -15.25
N LEU A 84 3.98 0.53 -14.77
CA LEU A 84 3.30 -0.46 -15.60
C LEU A 84 1.84 -0.12 -15.92
N ALA A 85 1.21 0.81 -15.19
CA ALA A 85 -0.22 1.09 -15.30
C ALA A 85 -0.66 1.56 -16.70
N SER A 86 0.25 2.15 -17.49
CA SER A 86 -0.05 2.60 -18.86
C SER A 86 0.11 1.51 -19.92
N HIS A 87 0.55 0.30 -19.55
CA HIS A 87 0.77 -0.80 -20.49
C HIS A 87 -0.55 -1.45 -20.93
N SER A 88 -0.64 -1.91 -22.18
CA SER A 88 -1.83 -2.61 -22.72
C SER A 88 -2.22 -3.85 -21.91
N ARG A 89 -1.21 -4.55 -21.36
CA ARG A 89 -1.35 -5.76 -20.53
C ARG A 89 -1.43 -5.51 -19.02
N ALA A 90 -1.48 -4.25 -18.57
CA ALA A 90 -1.53 -3.94 -17.14
C ALA A 90 -2.73 -4.60 -16.43
N MET A 91 -3.87 -4.66 -17.11
CA MET A 91 -5.07 -5.28 -16.55
C MET A 91 -4.97 -6.80 -16.46
N GLU A 92 -4.29 -7.43 -17.43
CA GLU A 92 -4.01 -8.87 -17.42
C GLU A 92 -3.09 -9.23 -16.25
N LEU A 93 -2.00 -8.46 -16.09
CA LEU A 93 -1.07 -8.60 -14.96
C LEU A 93 -1.77 -8.41 -13.60
N SER A 94 -2.61 -7.38 -13.46
CA SER A 94 -3.35 -7.14 -12.22
C SER A 94 -4.33 -8.27 -11.89
N LYS A 95 -4.94 -8.91 -12.90
CA LYS A 95 -5.80 -10.08 -12.70
C LYS A 95 -4.98 -11.30 -12.29
N ALA A 96 -3.84 -11.53 -12.94
CA ALA A 96 -2.94 -12.64 -12.63
C ALA A 96 -2.43 -12.56 -11.18
N LEU A 97 -2.11 -11.34 -10.71
CA LEU A 97 -1.63 -11.10 -9.34
C LEU A 97 -2.75 -11.08 -8.27
N TRP A 98 -4.03 -11.07 -8.68
CA TRP A 98 -5.15 -10.95 -7.74
C TRP A 98 -5.18 -12.09 -6.72
N SER A 99 -5.07 -13.34 -7.19
CA SER A 99 -5.08 -14.52 -6.33
C SER A 99 -3.91 -14.51 -5.35
N LEU A 100 -2.73 -14.08 -5.80
CA LEU A 100 -1.54 -13.98 -4.95
C LEU A 100 -1.73 -12.93 -3.85
N LYS A 101 -2.28 -11.76 -4.19
CA LYS A 101 -2.61 -10.72 -3.21
C LYS A 101 -3.51 -11.28 -2.10
N GLU A 102 -4.57 -12.00 -2.46
CA GLU A 102 -5.50 -12.58 -1.48
C GLU A 102 -4.80 -13.58 -0.55
N VAL A 103 -3.93 -14.45 -1.10
CA VAL A 103 -3.16 -15.40 -0.29
C VAL A 103 -2.18 -14.70 0.66
N LEU A 104 -1.46 -13.68 0.17
CA LEU A 104 -0.53 -12.89 0.99
C LEU A 104 -1.27 -12.12 2.09
N LEU A 105 -2.46 -11.59 1.80
CA LEU A 105 -3.28 -10.88 2.77
C LEU A 105 -3.79 -11.81 3.87
N VAL A 106 -4.19 -13.03 3.53
CA VAL A 106 -4.54 -14.07 4.52
C VAL A 106 -3.32 -14.38 5.40
N GLY A 107 -2.14 -14.56 4.81
CA GLY A 107 -0.90 -14.79 5.54
C GLY A 107 -0.55 -13.64 6.51
N PHE A 108 -0.73 -12.39 6.07
CA PHE A 108 -0.55 -11.20 6.89
C PHE A 108 -1.48 -11.18 8.11
N PHE A 109 -2.79 -11.40 7.91
CA PHE A 109 -3.74 -11.43 9.03
C PHE A 109 -3.51 -12.62 9.95
N LEU A 110 -3.13 -13.78 9.40
CA LEU A 110 -2.75 -14.94 10.20
C LEU A 110 -1.51 -14.64 11.04
N GLN A 111 -0.51 -13.95 10.50
CA GLN A 111 0.67 -13.54 11.26
C GLN A 111 0.28 -12.64 12.44
N ILE A 112 -0.59 -11.63 12.23
CA ILE A 112 -1.09 -10.78 13.31
C ILE A 112 -1.85 -11.62 14.36
N GLY A 113 -2.69 -12.55 13.93
CA GLY A 113 -3.44 -13.43 14.84
C GLY A 113 -2.55 -14.38 15.66
N LEU A 114 -1.37 -14.72 15.15
CA LEU A 114 -0.39 -15.56 15.85
C LEU A 114 0.53 -14.78 16.81
N GLU A 115 0.51 -13.45 16.81
CA GLU A 115 1.32 -12.63 17.74
C GLU A 115 0.90 -12.78 19.22
N GLY A 116 -0.18 -13.52 19.49
CA GLY A 116 -0.56 -13.97 20.82
C GLY A 116 -1.79 -13.26 21.38
N TRP A 117 -2.00 -13.39 22.69
CA TRP A 117 -3.15 -12.78 23.35
C TRP A 117 -2.94 -11.28 23.53
N PRO A 118 -3.96 -10.45 23.22
CA PRO A 118 -3.84 -9.00 23.36
C PRO A 118 -3.65 -8.64 24.84
N SER A 119 -2.60 -7.87 25.13
CA SER A 119 -2.40 -7.27 26.45
C SER A 119 -3.47 -6.21 26.72
N LEU A 120 -3.67 -5.85 27.99
CA LEU A 120 -4.57 -4.75 28.39
C LEU A 120 -4.23 -3.43 27.66
N ALA A 121 -2.96 -3.18 27.36
CA ALA A 121 -2.53 -2.00 26.59
C ALA A 121 -3.03 -2.06 25.14
N THR A 122 -2.92 -3.21 24.48
CA THR A 122 -3.44 -3.40 23.11
C THR A 122 -4.96 -3.29 23.03
N LEU A 123 -5.68 -3.81 24.04
CA LEU A 123 -7.13 -3.65 24.15
C LEU A 123 -7.52 -2.17 24.34
N GLY A 124 -6.78 -1.43 25.17
CA GLY A 124 -6.97 0.02 25.33
C GLY A 124 -6.75 0.78 24.02
N GLY A 125 -5.69 0.45 23.28
CA GLY A 125 -5.41 1.02 21.96
C GLY A 125 -6.49 0.70 20.93
N ALA A 126 -6.97 -0.54 20.87
CA ALA A 126 -8.05 -0.95 19.99
C ALA A 126 -9.36 -0.21 20.31
N LEU A 127 -9.70 -0.08 21.59
CA LEU A 127 -10.87 0.68 22.04
C LEU A 127 -10.76 2.16 21.65
N LEU A 128 -9.59 2.77 21.83
CA LEU A 128 -9.32 4.15 21.43
C LEU A 128 -9.51 4.33 19.92
N LEU A 129 -8.92 3.45 19.11
CA LEU A 129 -9.05 3.48 17.64
C LEU A 129 -10.51 3.27 17.21
N ALA A 130 -11.26 2.40 17.88
CA ALA A 130 -12.68 2.20 17.64
C ALA A 130 -13.50 3.45 17.98
N LEU A 131 -13.18 4.15 19.07
CA LEU A 131 -13.84 5.40 19.45
C LEU A 131 -13.50 6.56 18.50
N LEU A 132 -12.34 6.51 17.84
CA LEU A 132 -11.95 7.47 16.82
C LEU A 132 -12.72 7.31 15.50
N LEU A 133 -13.31 6.13 15.21
CA LEU A 133 -14.11 5.91 13.99
C LEU A 133 -15.33 6.86 13.88
N PRO A 134 -16.22 6.99 14.88
CA PRO A 134 -17.33 7.92 14.81
C PRO A 134 -16.85 9.37 14.75
N LEU A 135 -15.74 9.72 15.41
CA LEU A 135 -15.15 11.05 15.33
C LEU A 135 -14.66 11.36 13.90
N LYS A 136 -13.96 10.41 13.26
CA LYS A 136 -13.50 10.49 11.87
C LYS A 136 -14.70 10.63 10.91
N ALA A 137 -15.75 9.84 11.10
CA ALA A 137 -16.97 9.93 10.30
C ALA A 137 -17.65 11.31 10.45
N ALA A 138 -17.77 11.82 11.67
CA ALA A 138 -18.32 13.15 11.91
C ALA A 138 -17.48 14.25 11.24
N LEU A 139 -16.16 14.19 11.38
CA LEU A 139 -15.23 15.13 10.76
C LEU A 139 -15.39 15.16 9.24
N PHE A 140 -15.40 13.99 8.57
CA PHE A 140 -15.64 13.93 7.13
C PHE A 140 -17.02 14.45 6.74
N PHE A 141 -18.05 14.15 7.51
CA PHE A 141 -19.40 14.66 7.25
C PHE A 141 -19.45 16.20 7.27
N PHE A 142 -18.84 16.83 8.28
CA PHE A 142 -18.80 18.30 8.39
C PHE A 142 -17.95 18.94 7.29
N ILE A 143 -16.81 18.33 6.92
CA ILE A 143 -15.99 18.83 5.82
C ILE A 143 -16.76 18.75 4.49
N LEU A 144 -17.40 17.62 4.20
CA LEU A 144 -18.13 17.40 2.95
C LEU A 144 -19.37 18.30 2.84
N THR A 145 -20.07 18.53 3.95
CA THR A 145 -21.19 19.49 4.01
C THR A 145 -20.72 20.93 3.86
N ALA A 146 -19.55 21.30 4.40
CA ALA A 146 -18.93 22.62 4.19
C ALA A 146 -18.55 22.84 2.71
N PHE A 147 -18.15 21.79 1.99
CA PHE A 147 -17.97 21.79 0.53
C PHE A 147 -19.30 21.79 -0.27
N ARG A 148 -20.44 22.03 0.39
CA ARG A 148 -21.78 22.12 -0.20
C ARG A 148 -22.30 20.84 -0.83
N LEU A 149 -21.82 19.67 -0.40
CA LEU A 149 -22.45 18.41 -0.74
C LEU A 149 -23.78 18.25 0.01
N ARG A 150 -24.76 17.59 -0.62
CA ARG A 150 -26.03 17.25 0.03
C ARG A 150 -25.75 16.39 1.27
N ALA A 151 -26.45 16.67 2.38
CA ALA A 151 -26.24 15.97 3.65
C ALA A 151 -26.29 14.43 3.51
N ARG A 152 -27.21 13.89 2.69
CA ARG A 152 -27.28 12.44 2.43
C ARG A 152 -26.01 11.90 1.76
N THR A 153 -25.50 12.60 0.75
CA THR A 153 -24.27 12.21 0.05
C THR A 153 -23.07 12.31 0.98
N ALA A 154 -22.93 13.43 1.70
CA ALA A 154 -21.87 13.64 2.68
C ALA A 154 -21.87 12.55 3.76
N PHE A 155 -23.05 12.14 4.26
CA PHE A 155 -23.18 11.09 5.27
C PHE A 155 -22.72 9.72 4.76
N LEU A 156 -23.20 9.30 3.59
CA LEU A 156 -22.80 8.01 3.00
C LEU A 156 -21.31 7.98 2.65
N THR A 157 -20.76 9.06 2.10
CA THR A 157 -19.33 9.17 1.80
C THR A 157 -18.48 9.19 3.07
N ALA A 158 -18.91 9.90 4.11
CA ALA A 158 -18.20 9.94 5.39
C ALA A 158 -18.16 8.57 6.07
N LEU A 159 -19.26 7.80 6.03
CA LEU A 159 -19.28 6.42 6.53
C LEU A 159 -18.35 5.51 5.73
N ALA A 160 -18.32 5.63 4.40
CA ALA A 160 -17.40 4.87 3.56
C ALA A 160 -15.92 5.20 3.81
N LEU A 161 -15.62 6.42 4.25
CA LEU A 161 -14.27 6.88 4.63
C LEU A 161 -13.90 6.62 6.09
N ALA A 162 -14.87 6.23 6.93
CA ALA A 162 -14.65 6.01 8.35
C ALA A 162 -13.77 4.80 8.61
N SER A 163 -13.85 3.74 7.79
CA SER A 163 -13.08 2.51 7.98
C SER A 163 -11.58 2.73 7.99
N TYR A 164 -10.86 1.89 8.75
CA TYR A 164 -9.43 1.74 8.64
C TYR A 164 -9.09 0.73 7.53
N SER A 165 -7.92 0.91 6.95
CA SER A 165 -7.36 -0.02 5.96
C SER A 165 -6.42 -1.03 6.63
N GLU A 166 -6.18 -2.15 5.97
CA GLU A 166 -5.12 -3.12 6.32
C GLU A 166 -3.76 -2.45 6.49
N PHE A 167 -3.48 -1.42 5.69
CA PHE A 167 -2.27 -0.60 5.80
C PHE A 167 -2.14 0.14 7.13
N ALA A 168 -3.24 0.45 7.82
CA ALA A 168 -3.17 1.07 9.14
C ALA A 168 -2.54 0.11 10.17
N LEU A 169 -2.80 -1.19 10.06
CA LEU A 169 -2.17 -2.21 10.90
C LEU A 169 -0.69 -2.40 10.55
N ILE A 170 -0.36 -2.36 9.26
CA ILE A 170 1.04 -2.41 8.78
C ILE A 170 1.84 -1.24 9.38
N VAL A 171 1.31 -0.01 9.32
CA VAL A 171 1.96 1.18 9.90
C VAL A 171 2.16 1.04 11.40
N VAL A 172 1.14 0.59 12.14
CA VAL A 172 1.26 0.43 13.60
C VAL A 172 2.34 -0.59 13.94
N LYS A 173 2.37 -1.74 13.26
CA LYS A 173 3.41 -2.76 13.45
C LYS A 173 4.79 -2.20 13.11
N PHE A 174 4.90 -1.46 12.00
CA PHE A 174 6.15 -0.81 11.60
C PHE A 174 6.66 0.19 12.64
N MET A 175 5.77 1.03 13.17
CA MET A 175 6.11 2.08 14.15
C MET A 175 6.38 1.56 15.57
N VAL A 176 5.86 0.38 15.92
CA VAL A 176 6.13 -0.27 17.21
C VAL A 176 7.39 -1.14 17.15
N GLY A 177 7.71 -1.67 15.96
CA GLY A 177 8.87 -2.53 15.72
C GLY A 177 10.19 -1.79 15.45
N ASN A 178 10.13 -0.50 15.08
CA ASN A 178 11.27 0.42 14.99
C ASN A 178 11.36 1.32 16.22
#